data_AF-A0A969T173-F1
#
_entry.id   AF-A0A969T173-F1
#
_cell.length_a   1.000
_cell.length_b   1.000
_cell.length_c   1.000
_cell.angle_alpha   90.00
_cell.angle_beta   90.00
_cell.angle_gamma   90.00
#
_symmetry.space_group_name_H-M   'P 1'
#
loop_
_entity.id
_entity.type
_entity.pdbx_description
1 polymer ?
#
loop_
_entity_poly.entity_id
_entity_poly.type
_entity_poly.pdbx_seq_one_letter_code
_entity_poly.pdbx_strand_id
1 'polypeptide(L)'
;MSEQYSFAEAQEILNHAASLQQQDIISQEQLLDIALETGISAEILQKSQQVWLDEQKLKQRQAVQHSRRQLGFKLHLIPYLAISILLVFINLKTTPRYFWSVFPILGWGVGVLGHGMCVHSKTVSIHHKV
;
A
#
# COMPACT_ATOMS: atom_id res chain seq x y z
N MET A 1 28.13 50.12 13.17
CA MET A 1 28.29 49.80 11.74
C MET A 1 27.05 49.03 11.34
N SER A 2 26.18 49.62 10.51
CA SER A 2 24.99 48.94 10.01
C SER A 2 25.44 47.91 8.99
N GLU A 3 25.20 46.62 9.25
CA GLU A 3 25.45 45.58 8.26
C GLU A 3 24.53 45.82 7.06
N GLN A 4 25.12 46.13 5.91
CA GLN A 4 24.40 46.29 4.65
C GLN A 4 24.44 44.95 3.93
N TYR A 5 23.27 44.33 3.79
CA TYR A 5 23.13 43.08 3.07
C TYR A 5 22.85 43.34 1.60
N SER A 6 23.47 42.55 0.73
CA SER A 6 23.13 42.50 -0.69
C SER A 6 21.68 42.05 -0.86
N PHE A 7 21.02 42.53 -1.93
CA PHE A 7 19.67 42.09 -2.27
C PHE A 7 19.58 40.55 -2.40
N ALA A 8 20.63 39.91 -2.92
CA ALA A 8 20.69 38.45 -3.03
C ALA A 8 20.78 37.76 -1.65
N GLU A 9 21.57 38.31 -0.73
CA GLU A 9 21.73 37.78 0.63
C GLU A 9 20.45 37.98 1.44
N ALA A 10 19.78 39.14 1.28
CA ALA A 10 18.49 39.40 1.90
C ALA A 10 17.42 38.42 1.41
N GLN A 11 17.39 38.13 0.11
CA GLN A 11 16.46 37.16 -0.48
C GLN A 11 16.72 35.74 0.03
N GLU A 12 17.98 35.35 0.15
CA GLU A 12 18.38 34.04 0.66
C GLU A 12 18.01 33.86 2.14
N ILE A 13 18.26 34.88 2.96
CA ILE A 13 17.86 34.91 4.38
C ILE A 13 16.33 34.85 4.51
N LEU A 14 15.59 35.57 3.68
CA LEU A 14 14.12 35.55 3.68
C LEU A 14 13.57 34.18 3.25
N ASN A 15 14.15 33.55 2.23
CA ASN A 15 13.77 32.20 1.80
C ASN A 15 14.06 31.16 2.88
N HIS A 16 15.22 31.28 3.55
CA HIS A 16 15.59 30.41 4.66
C HIS A 16 14.66 30.63 5.88
N ALA A 17 14.31 31.88 6.19
CA ALA A 17 13.37 32.22 7.27
C ALA A 17 11.94 31.75 6.96
N ALA A 18 11.48 31.87 5.72
CA ALA A 18 10.19 31.37 5.28
C ALA A 18 10.11 29.84 5.40
N SER A 19 11.20 29.14 5.07
CA SER A 19 11.27 27.68 5.22
C SER A 19 11.17 27.19 6.67
N LEU A 20 11.55 28.02 7.64
CA LEU A 20 11.43 27.74 9.08
C LEU A 20 9.99 27.92 9.61
N GLN A 21 9.12 28.61 8.86
CA GLN A 21 7.77 28.95 9.28
C GLN A 21 6.67 28.17 8.52
N GLN A 22 7.05 27.42 7.48
CA GLN A 22 6.12 26.70 6.62
C GLN A 22 5.47 25.54 7.39
N GLN A 23 4.16 25.66 7.63
CA GLN A 23 3.35 24.49 7.98
C GLN A 23 3.46 23.48 6.85
N ASP A 24 3.63 22.20 7.20
CA ASP A 24 3.88 21.03 6.33
C ASP A 24 2.76 20.75 5.29
N ILE A 25 1.82 21.70 5.13
CA ILE A 25 0.61 21.59 4.33
C ILE A 25 0.41 22.93 3.60
N ILE A 26 0.57 22.92 2.28
CA ILE A 26 0.37 24.08 1.41
C ILE A 26 -1.11 24.16 1.02
N SER A 27 -1.73 25.34 1.19
CA SER A 27 -3.11 25.58 0.75
C SER A 27 -3.22 25.70 -0.77
N GLN A 28 -4.42 25.50 -1.35
CA GLN A 28 -4.60 25.60 -2.80
C GLN A 28 -4.25 26.98 -3.36
N GLU A 29 -4.50 28.04 -2.59
CA GLU A 29 -4.15 29.41 -2.98
C GLU A 29 -2.64 29.61 -3.03
N GLN A 30 -1.90 29.13 -2.03
CA GLN A 30 -0.44 29.18 -2.03
C GLN A 30 0.18 28.34 -3.16
N LEU A 31 -0.43 27.20 -3.49
CA LEU A 31 0.01 26.37 -4.61
C LEU A 31 -0.18 27.08 -5.96
N LEU A 32 -1.28 27.81 -6.12
CA LEU A 32 -1.56 28.62 -7.31
C LEU A 32 -0.59 29.80 -7.43
N ASP A 33 -0.29 30.47 -6.31
CA ASP A 33 0.67 31.57 -6.27
C ASP A 33 2.06 31.12 -6.74
N ILE A 34 2.57 30.02 -6.17
CA ILE A 34 3.85 29.42 -6.56
C ILE A 34 3.85 28.99 -8.05
N ALA A 35 2.75 28.42 -8.53
CA ALA A 35 2.63 28.04 -9.94
C ALA A 35 2.70 29.26 -10.86
N LEU A 36 2.02 30.35 -10.50
CA LEU A 36 2.04 31.60 -11.27
C LEU A 36 3.43 32.26 -11.25
N GLU A 37 4.10 32.30 -10.10
CA GLU A 37 5.47 32.82 -9.95
C GLU A 37 6.48 32.06 -10.81
N THR A 38 6.30 30.74 -10.94
CA THR A 38 7.17 29.87 -11.75
C THR A 38 6.79 29.83 -13.24
N GLY A 39 5.75 30.57 -13.64
CA GLY A 39 5.27 30.62 -15.02
C GLY A 39 4.43 29.41 -15.45
N ILE A 40 3.97 28.59 -14.49
CA ILE A 40 3.07 27.45 -14.72
C ILE A 40 1.64 27.96 -14.77
N SER A 41 0.94 27.71 -15.88
CA SER A 41 -0.47 28.11 -16.01
C SER A 41 -1.37 27.29 -15.08
N ALA A 42 -2.47 27.90 -14.61
CA ALA A 42 -3.46 27.24 -13.77
C ALA A 42 -4.02 25.95 -14.41
N GLU A 43 -4.11 25.91 -15.74
CA GLU A 43 -4.55 24.73 -16.50
C GLU A 43 -3.57 23.54 -16.33
N ILE A 44 -2.27 23.79 -16.45
CA ILE A 44 -1.23 22.76 -16.29
C ILE A 44 -1.20 22.25 -14.84
N LEU A 45 -1.34 23.16 -13.87
CA LEU A 45 -1.41 22.82 -12.46
C LEU A 45 -2.64 21.94 -12.16
N GLN A 46 -3.82 22.32 -12.65
CA GLN A 46 -5.05 21.56 -12.45
C GLN A 46 -4.96 20.16 -13.07
N LYS A 47 -4.44 20.06 -14.30
CA LYS A 47 -4.23 18.76 -14.97
C LYS A 47 -3.26 17.88 -14.18
N SER A 48 -2.16 18.44 -13.69
CA SER A 48 -1.17 17.72 -12.90
C SER A 48 -1.73 17.26 -11.55
N GLN A 49 -2.54 18.10 -10.90
CA GLN A 49 -3.23 17.76 -9.66
C GLN A 49 -4.23 16.61 -9.87
N GLN A 50 -5.00 16.64 -10.97
CA GLN A 50 -5.92 15.55 -11.31
C GLN A 50 -5.19 14.23 -11.52
N VAL A 51 -4.11 14.24 -12.31
CA VAL A 51 -3.28 13.05 -12.53
C VAL A 51 -2.75 12.52 -11.20
N TRP A 52 -2.23 13.39 -10.34
CA TRP A 52 -1.73 13.00 -9.02
C TRP A 52 -2.84 12.39 -8.14
N LEU A 53 -4.03 12.98 -8.10
CA LEU A 53 -5.17 12.44 -7.35
C LEU A 53 -5.61 11.06 -7.85
N ASP A 54 -5.64 10.88 -9.17
CA ASP A 54 -5.98 9.60 -9.79
C ASP A 54 -4.93 8.52 -9.49
N GLU A 55 -3.64 8.86 -9.54
CA GLU A 55 -2.55 7.97 -9.13
C GLU A 55 -2.66 7.58 -7.64
N GLN A 56 -2.92 8.54 -6.76
CA GLN A 56 -3.08 8.28 -5.33
C GLN A 56 -4.27 7.38 -5.05
N LYS A 57 -5.40 7.61 -5.75
CA LYS A 57 -6.58 6.76 -5.68
C LYS A 57 -6.30 5.34 -6.17
N LEU A 58 -5.50 5.18 -7.23
CA LEU A 58 -5.09 3.87 -7.72
C LEU A 58 -4.20 3.14 -6.71
N LYS A 59 -3.19 3.81 -6.15
CA LYS A 59 -2.31 3.25 -5.09
C LYS A 59 -3.12 2.81 -3.88
N GLN A 60 -4.05 3.65 -3.41
CA GLN A 60 -4.93 3.31 -2.29
C GLN A 60 -5.81 2.09 -2.60
N ARG A 61 -6.41 2.03 -3.81
CA ARG A 61 -7.21 0.87 -4.25
C ARG A 61 -6.38 -0.41 -4.26
N GLN A 62 -5.15 -0.35 -4.76
CA GLN A 62 -4.23 -1.48 -4.78
C GLN A 62 -3.88 -1.95 -3.36
N ALA A 63 -3.55 -1.02 -2.46
CA ALA A 63 -3.27 -1.34 -1.06
C ALA A 63 -4.46 -2.01 -0.37
N VAL A 64 -5.68 -1.47 -0.56
CA VAL A 64 -6.91 -2.07 -0.02
C VAL A 64 -7.18 -3.44 -0.60
N GLN A 65 -7.03 -3.63 -1.92
CA GLN A 65 -7.21 -4.94 -2.56
C GLN A 65 -6.21 -5.96 -2.05
N HIS A 66 -4.95 -5.56 -1.86
CA HIS A 66 -3.91 -6.41 -1.31
C HIS A 66 -4.27 -6.88 0.11
N SER A 67 -4.64 -5.95 1.00
CA SER A 67 -5.09 -6.29 2.36
C SER A 67 -6.32 -7.19 2.36
N ARG A 68 -7.30 -6.93 1.48
CA ARG A 68 -8.49 -7.78 1.35
C ARG A 68 -8.16 -9.20 0.91
N ARG A 69 -7.21 -9.38 -0.03
CA ARG A 69 -6.77 -10.72 -0.48
C ARG A 69 -6.10 -11.49 0.64
N GLN A 70 -5.24 -10.84 1.42
CA GLN A 70 -4.60 -11.48 2.58
C GLN A 70 -5.64 -11.89 3.64
N LEU A 71 -6.61 -11.02 3.92
CA LEU A 71 -7.67 -11.32 4.88
C LEU A 71 -8.55 -12.48 4.39
N GLY A 72 -8.95 -12.48 3.11
CA GLY A 72 -9.72 -13.55 2.50
C GLY A 72 -9.02 -14.91 2.61
N PHE A 73 -7.71 -14.95 2.36
CA PHE A 73 -6.93 -16.18 2.55
C PHE A 73 -6.92 -16.67 4.00
N LYS A 74 -6.73 -15.76 4.97
CA LYS A 74 -6.78 -16.11 6.41
C LYS A 74 -8.13 -16.68 6.83
N LEU A 75 -9.23 -16.15 6.28
CA LEU A 75 -10.59 -16.64 6.56
C LEU A 75 -10.83 -18.07 6.06
N HIS A 76 -10.09 -18.56 5.08
CA HIS A 76 -10.15 -19.96 4.63
C HIS A 76 -9.13 -20.85 5.34
N LEU A 77 -7.93 -20.34 5.59
CA LEU A 77 -6.84 -21.10 6.21
C LEU A 77 -7.12 -21.43 7.69
N ILE A 78 -7.66 -20.49 8.47
CA ILE A 78 -7.90 -20.70 9.92
C ILE A 78 -8.93 -21.81 10.15
N PRO A 79 -10.14 -21.78 9.53
CA PRO A 79 -11.10 -22.87 9.68
C PRO A 79 -10.57 -24.19 9.13
N TYR A 80 -9.82 -24.18 8.02
CA TYR A 80 -9.19 -25.38 7.48
C TYR A 80 -8.27 -26.06 8.51
N LEU A 81 -7.39 -25.29 9.18
CA LEU A 81 -6.50 -25.84 10.22
C LEU A 81 -7.29 -26.34 11.44
N ALA A 82 -8.27 -25.56 11.90
CA ALA A 82 -9.09 -25.93 13.05
C ALA A 82 -9.87 -27.24 12.80
N ILE A 83 -10.53 -27.35 11.64
CA ILE A 83 -11.27 -28.55 11.24
C ILE A 83 -10.33 -29.73 11.01
N SER A 84 -9.15 -29.51 10.41
CA SER A 84 -8.14 -30.57 10.21
C SER A 84 -7.65 -31.15 11.53
N ILE A 85 -7.35 -30.31 12.52
CA ILE A 85 -6.95 -30.75 13.86
C ILE A 85 -8.08 -31.54 14.53
N LEU A 86 -9.32 -31.02 14.44
CA LEU A 86 -10.49 -31.69 14.98
C LEU A 86 -10.72 -33.07 14.33
N LEU A 87 -10.60 -33.17 13.00
CA LEU A 87 -10.74 -34.41 12.25
C LEU A 87 -9.67 -35.45 12.66
N VAL A 88 -8.41 -35.02 12.80
CA VAL A 88 -7.34 -35.89 13.30
C VAL A 88 -7.65 -36.38 14.71
N PHE A 89 -8.10 -35.49 15.60
CA PHE A 89 -8.46 -35.85 16.97
C PHE A 89 -9.59 -36.88 17.00
N ILE A 90 -10.67 -36.68 16.23
CA ILE A 90 -11.79 -37.61 16.13
C ILE A 90 -11.31 -38.95 15.56
N ASN A 91 -10.47 -38.94 14.53
CA ASN A 91 -9.94 -40.14 13.93
C ASN A 91 -9.16 -40.99 14.94
N LEU A 92 -8.24 -40.37 15.68
CA LEU A 92 -7.44 -41.05 16.71
C LEU A 92 -8.30 -41.63 17.84
N LYS A 93 -9.43 -40.98 18.18
CA LYS A 93 -10.35 -41.46 19.23
C LYS A 93 -11.31 -42.55 18.77
N THR A 94 -11.74 -42.52 17.52
CA THR A 94 -12.78 -43.43 17.01
C THR A 94 -12.18 -44.65 16.31
N THR A 95 -11.21 -44.42 15.43
CA THR A 95 -10.71 -45.42 14.47
C THR A 95 -9.20 -45.25 14.27
N PRO A 96 -8.36 -45.42 15.31
CA PRO A 96 -6.91 -45.15 15.23
C PRO A 96 -6.14 -46.05 14.26
N ARG A 97 -6.74 -47.18 13.83
CA ARG A 97 -6.18 -48.08 12.81
C ARG A 97 -6.48 -47.64 11.38
N TYR A 98 -7.39 -46.68 11.17
CA TYR A 98 -7.81 -46.23 9.84
C TYR A 98 -7.94 -44.70 9.79
N PHE A 99 -6.97 -44.05 9.15
CA PHE A 99 -6.84 -42.59 9.05
C PHE A 99 -7.76 -41.96 7.99
N TRP A 100 -9.08 -42.16 8.12
CA TRP A 100 -10.07 -41.55 7.23
C TRP A 100 -10.01 -40.01 7.18
N SER A 101 -9.46 -39.35 8.21
CA SER A 101 -9.30 -37.89 8.24
C SER A 101 -8.38 -37.35 7.15
N VAL A 102 -7.49 -38.17 6.57
CA VAL A 102 -6.59 -37.77 5.48
C VAL A 102 -7.37 -37.34 4.23
N PHE A 103 -8.46 -38.02 3.89
CA PHE A 103 -9.23 -37.73 2.67
C PHE A 103 -9.85 -36.32 2.66
N PRO A 104 -10.61 -35.87 3.68
CA PRO A 104 -11.13 -34.51 3.73
C PRO A 104 -10.02 -33.45 3.87
N ILE A 105 -8.94 -33.74 4.61
CA ILE A 105 -7.80 -32.83 4.78
C ILE A 105 -7.11 -32.59 3.43
N LEU A 106 -6.79 -33.65 2.69
CA LEU A 106 -6.16 -33.51 1.37
C LEU A 106 -7.11 -32.88 0.35
N GLY A 107 -8.38 -33.30 0.32
CA GLY A 107 -9.38 -32.77 -0.61
C GLY A 107 -9.56 -31.25 -0.46
N TRP A 108 -9.71 -30.76 0.77
CA TRP A 108 -9.83 -29.31 1.02
C TRP A 108 -8.49 -28.59 0.98
N GLY A 109 -7.41 -29.27 1.40
CA GLY A 109 -6.06 -28.72 1.43
C GLY A 109 -5.57 -28.26 0.07
N VAL A 110 -5.90 -28.99 -1.01
CA VAL A 110 -5.57 -28.57 -2.39
C VAL A 110 -6.23 -27.24 -2.75
N GLY A 111 -7.49 -27.01 -2.37
CA GLY A 111 -8.19 -25.75 -2.61
C GLY A 111 -7.57 -24.57 -1.85
N VAL A 112 -7.17 -24.80 -0.60
CA VAL A 112 -6.49 -23.79 0.24
C VAL A 112 -5.10 -23.45 -0.33
N LEU A 113 -4.33 -24.46 -0.75
CA LEU A 113 -3.02 -24.28 -1.37
C LEU A 113 -3.13 -23.49 -2.69
N GLY A 114 -4.12 -23.82 -3.53
CA GLY A 114 -4.41 -23.08 -4.76
C GLY A 114 -4.69 -21.59 -4.51
N HIS A 115 -5.52 -21.28 -3.50
CA HIS A 115 -5.78 -19.90 -3.10
C HIS A 115 -4.51 -19.19 -2.56
N GLY A 116 -3.71 -19.88 -1.76
CA GLY A 116 -2.45 -19.35 -1.21
C GLY A 116 -1.44 -18.96 -2.29
N MET A 117 -1.28 -19.82 -3.30
CA MET A 117 -0.42 -19.55 -4.46
C MET A 117 -0.91 -18.32 -5.26
N CYS A 118 -2.22 -18.19 -5.49
CA CYS A 118 -2.80 -17.04 -6.20
C CYS A 118 -2.56 -15.70 -5.47
N VAL A 119 -2.60 -15.71 -4.13
CA VAL A 119 -2.34 -14.50 -3.32
C VAL A 119 -0.85 -14.12 -3.31
N HIS A 120 0.07 -15.09 -3.32
CA HIS A 120 1.52 -14.85 -3.17
C HIS A 120 2.31 -14.79 -4.50
N SER A 121 1.72 -15.16 -5.65
CA SER A 121 2.42 -15.18 -6.95
C SER A 121 2.81 -13.81 -7.54
N LYS A 122 2.75 -12.71 -6.77
CA LYS A 122 3.11 -11.36 -7.24
C LYS A 122 4.49 -10.85 -6.82
N THR A 123 5.33 -11.66 -6.17
CA THR A 123 6.62 -11.17 -5.64
C THR A 123 7.85 -11.52 -6.51
N VAL A 124 7.70 -12.25 -7.62
CA VAL A 124 8.84 -12.64 -8.49
C VAL A 124 8.68 -12.14 -9.92
N SER A 125 8.53 -10.82 -10.11
CA SER A 125 8.78 -10.19 -11.42
C SER A 125 8.91 -8.66 -11.32
N ILE A 126 9.90 -8.14 -10.58
CA ILE A 126 10.44 -6.80 -10.84
C ILE A 126 11.96 -6.83 -10.63
N HIS A 127 12.67 -7.56 -11.49
CA HIS A 127 14.07 -7.26 -11.75
C HIS A 127 14.34 -7.60 -13.20
N HIS A 128 14.31 -6.56 -14.05
CA HIS A 128 15.03 -6.40 -15.32
C HIS A 128 14.14 -5.79 -16.42
N LYS A 129 14.23 -4.47 -16.56
CA LYS A 129 14.46 -3.75 -17.82
C LYS A 129 14.72 -2.28 -17.49
N VAL A 130 16.01 -1.97 -17.37
CA VAL A 130 16.59 -0.67 -17.71
C VAL A 130 16.68 -0.60 -19.22
#